data_AF-A0A1H7HJQ1-F1
#
_entry.id   AF-A0A1H7HJQ1-F1
#
_cell.length_a   1.000
_cell.length_b   1.000
_cell.length_c   1.000
_cell.angle_alpha   90.00
_cell.angle_beta   90.00
_cell.angle_gamma   90.00
#
_symmetry.space_group_name_H-M   'P 1'
#
loop_
_entity.id
_entity.type
_entity.pdbx_description
1 polymer ?
#
loop_
_entity_poly.entity_id
_entity_poly.type
_entity_poly.pdbx_seq_one_letter_code
_entity_poly.pdbx_strand_id
1 'polypeptide(L)'
;MSVTFKKILRKSPFDKEGTGKYYPQLITWGKPATLNTIAKQMKEKSSLTLGDIKSVLTNFVEVTRSELYNGHAVNIENFGVFSLSATTVGTDTKKACLPENIRWVRINFRASASVRPNLAATRAEDRLDFVDLEQQLKALNGGEGGSGDGGEVPDPNPNPDDGDEEAPDPTV
;
A
#
# COMPACT_ATOMS: atom_id res chain seq x y z
N MET A 1 4.01 15.87 -0.82
CA MET A 1 2.80 15.28 -0.19
C MET A 1 3.28 14.57 1.06
N SER A 2 2.56 14.64 2.19
CA SER A 2 2.99 13.97 3.42
C SER A 2 1.97 12.94 3.90
N VAL A 3 2.50 11.89 4.55
CA VAL A 3 1.71 10.88 5.24
C VAL A 3 1.81 11.14 6.74
N THR A 4 0.66 11.36 7.37
CA THR A 4 0.61 11.58 8.81
C THR A 4 0.73 10.26 9.56
N PHE A 5 1.51 10.27 10.64
CA PHE A 5 1.55 9.16 11.59
C PHE A 5 1.27 9.64 13.01
N LYS A 6 0.78 8.73 13.85
CA LYS A 6 0.71 8.93 15.30
C LYS A 6 1.62 7.93 16.01
N LYS A 7 2.15 8.33 17.16
CA LYS A 7 2.94 7.43 18.02
C LYS A 7 1.99 6.60 18.86
N ILE A 8 2.15 5.27 18.82
CA ILE A 8 1.36 4.35 19.65
C ILE A 8 2.27 3.50 20.53
N LEU A 9 1.97 3.45 21.83
CA LEU A 9 2.66 2.56 22.76
C LEU A 9 2.12 1.13 22.56
N ARG A 10 3.02 0.18 22.32
CA ARG A 10 2.69 -1.26 22.28
C ARG A 10 3.56 -2.02 23.26
N LYS A 11 2.94 -2.84 24.10
CA LYS A 11 3.63 -3.81 24.95
C LYS A 11 3.97 -5.07 24.16
N SER A 12 5.05 -5.74 24.55
CA SER A 12 5.42 -7.02 23.94
C SER A 12 4.38 -8.08 24.30
N PRO A 13 3.92 -8.92 23.36
CA PRO A 13 3.09 -10.08 23.69
C PRO A 13 3.81 -11.08 24.62
N PHE A 14 5.14 -11.12 24.54
CA PHE A 14 6.00 -12.02 25.32
C PHE A 14 6.41 -11.46 26.69
N ASP A 15 6.36 -10.14 26.87
CA ASP A 15 6.64 -9.47 28.14
C ASP A 15 5.57 -8.39 28.39
N LYS A 16 4.54 -8.79 29.14
CA LYS A 16 3.38 -7.95 29.44
C LYS A 16 3.65 -6.94 30.57
N GLU A 17 4.65 -7.21 31.40
CA GLU A 17 5.04 -6.33 32.51
C GLU A 17 6.05 -5.27 32.09
N GLY A 18 6.75 -5.49 30.97
CA GLY A 18 7.62 -4.48 30.34
C GLY A 18 6.92 -3.15 30.03
N THR A 19 7.73 -2.09 29.98
CA THR A 19 7.30 -0.69 29.80
C THR A 19 6.73 -0.37 28.40
N GLY A 20 6.90 -1.26 27.43
CA GLY A 20 6.43 -1.11 26.05
C GLY A 20 7.35 -0.26 25.18
N LYS A 21 7.07 -0.23 23.87
CA LYS A 21 7.80 0.58 22.86
C LYS A 21 6.81 1.41 22.05
N TYR A 22 7.22 2.62 21.65
CA TYR A 22 6.43 3.46 20.76
C TYR A 22 6.69 3.09 19.29
N TYR A 23 5.63 3.04 18.50
CA TYR A 23 5.69 2.76 17.07
C TYR A 23 4.94 3.85 16.29
N PRO A 24 5.46 4.29 15.13
CA PRO A 24 4.69 5.12 14.22
C PRO A 24 3.57 4.28 13.60
N GLN A 25 2.34 4.78 13.68
CA GLN A 25 1.19 4.23 12.97
C GLN A 25 0.71 5.27 11.96
N LEU A 26 0.80 4.93 10.67
CA LEU A 26 0.25 5.74 9.61
C LEU A 26 -1.27 5.88 9.79
N ILE A 27 -1.79 7.08 9.58
CA ILE A 27 -3.21 7.37 9.65
C ILE A 27 -3.67 8.05 8.37
N THR A 28 -4.92 7.81 7.98
CA THR A 28 -5.57 8.58 6.94
C THR A 28 -5.95 9.94 7.50
N TRP A 29 -5.39 11.01 6.94
CA TRP A 29 -5.64 12.38 7.37
C TRP A 29 -6.43 13.16 6.32
N GLY A 30 -7.36 14.01 6.79
CA GLY A 30 -8.17 14.87 5.93
C GLY A 30 -9.40 14.18 5.32
N LYS A 31 -10.02 14.86 4.35
CA LYS A 31 -11.22 14.35 3.66
C LYS A 31 -10.81 13.20 2.72
N PRO A 32 -11.53 12.07 2.74
CA PRO A 32 -11.21 10.96 1.86
C PRO A 32 -11.37 11.36 0.39
N ALA A 33 -10.48 10.84 -0.46
CA ALA A 33 -10.67 10.93 -1.90
C ALA A 33 -11.91 10.12 -2.31
N THR A 34 -12.72 10.70 -3.17
CA THR A 34 -13.93 10.08 -3.74
C THR A 34 -13.82 10.04 -5.26
N LEU A 35 -14.69 9.26 -5.92
CA LEU A 35 -14.82 9.28 -7.39
C LEU A 35 -14.95 10.72 -7.92
N ASN A 36 -15.75 11.55 -7.25
CA ASN A 36 -15.97 12.93 -7.66
C ASN A 36 -14.72 13.80 -7.54
N THR A 37 -13.94 13.67 -6.46
CA THR A 37 -12.72 14.47 -6.28
C THR A 37 -11.62 14.01 -7.22
N ILE A 38 -11.49 12.70 -7.45
CA ILE A 38 -10.54 12.13 -8.41
C ILE A 38 -10.90 12.57 -9.83
N ALA A 39 -12.16 12.44 -10.24
CA ALA A 39 -12.61 12.83 -11.57
C ALA A 39 -12.39 14.33 -11.85
N LYS A 40 -12.57 15.20 -10.85
CA LYS A 40 -12.21 16.62 -10.96
C LYS A 40 -10.71 16.81 -11.22
N GLN A 41 -9.84 16.12 -10.50
CA GLN A 41 -8.39 16.22 -10.72
C GLN A 41 -7.97 15.68 -12.10
N MET A 42 -8.61 14.61 -12.58
CA MET A 42 -8.37 14.07 -13.93
C MET A 42 -8.85 15.03 -15.03
N LYS A 43 -9.96 15.74 -14.82
CA LYS A 43 -10.47 16.75 -15.76
C LYS A 43 -9.43 17.85 -16.00
N GLU A 44 -8.79 18.35 -14.94
CA GLU A 44 -7.75 19.39 -15.07
C GLU A 44 -6.51 18.91 -15.83
N LYS A 45 -6.36 17.60 -16.04
CA LYS A 45 -5.23 16.96 -16.73
C LYS A 45 -5.61 16.35 -18.09
N SER A 46 -6.84 16.55 -18.56
CA SER A 46 -7.34 15.93 -19.79
C SER A 46 -8.35 16.83 -20.51
N SER A 47 -8.68 16.49 -21.75
CA SER A 47 -9.75 17.16 -22.52
C SER A 47 -11.15 16.58 -22.24
N LEU A 48 -11.25 15.58 -21.36
CA LEU A 48 -12.50 14.88 -21.09
C LEU A 48 -13.41 15.72 -20.19
N THR A 49 -14.73 15.62 -20.39
CA THR A 49 -15.66 16.23 -19.46
C THR A 49 -15.69 15.46 -18.14
N LEU A 50 -16.19 16.10 -17.08
CA LEU A 50 -16.39 15.44 -15.79
C LEU A 50 -17.35 14.23 -15.91
N GLY A 51 -18.33 14.31 -16.83
CA GLY A 51 -19.27 13.21 -17.10
C GLY A 51 -18.56 12.02 -17.72
N ASP A 52 -17.74 12.26 -18.75
CA ASP A 52 -17.00 11.22 -19.46
C ASP A 52 -16.04 10.47 -18.52
N ILE A 53 -15.28 11.19 -17.69
CA ILE A 53 -14.34 10.56 -16.75
C ILE A 53 -15.06 9.67 -15.75
N LYS A 54 -16.19 10.12 -15.20
CA LYS A 54 -16.99 9.29 -14.29
C LYS A 54 -17.53 8.05 -15.01
N SER A 55 -18.01 8.20 -16.23
CA SER A 55 -18.50 7.08 -17.03
C SER A 55 -17.39 6.05 -17.25
N VAL A 56 -16.19 6.49 -17.66
CA VAL A 56 -15.03 5.60 -17.85
C VAL A 56 -14.67 4.85 -16.57
N LEU A 57 -14.57 5.55 -15.42
CA LEU A 57 -14.24 4.91 -14.15
C LEU A 57 -15.31 3.93 -13.67
N THR A 58 -16.59 4.24 -13.86
CA THR A 58 -17.71 3.33 -13.54
C THR A 58 -17.68 2.09 -14.43
N ASN A 59 -17.53 2.27 -15.75
CA ASN A 59 -17.47 1.17 -16.70
C ASN A 59 -16.23 0.30 -16.46
N PHE A 60 -15.10 0.91 -16.10
CA PHE A 60 -13.87 0.19 -15.75
C PHE A 60 -14.10 -0.77 -14.58
N VAL A 61 -14.79 -0.34 -13.52
CA VAL A 61 -15.12 -1.19 -12.37
C VAL A 61 -16.05 -2.34 -12.79
N GLU A 62 -17.04 -2.06 -13.62
CA GLU A 62 -17.99 -3.07 -14.10
C GLU A 62 -17.32 -4.16 -14.94
N VAL A 63 -16.53 -3.75 -15.94
CA VAL A 63 -15.79 -4.67 -16.82
C VAL A 63 -14.77 -5.47 -16.01
N THR A 64 -14.01 -4.82 -15.12
CA THR A 64 -13.03 -5.52 -14.25
C THR A 64 -13.71 -6.59 -13.41
N ARG A 65 -14.89 -6.29 -12.83
CA ARG A 65 -15.64 -7.28 -12.05
C ARG A 65 -16.12 -8.45 -12.92
N SER A 66 -16.61 -8.16 -14.12
CA SER A 66 -17.04 -9.19 -15.08
C SER A 66 -15.91 -10.15 -15.42
N GLU A 67 -14.74 -9.62 -15.78
CA GLU A 67 -13.55 -10.43 -16.09
C GLU A 67 -13.10 -11.30 -14.92
N LEU A 68 -13.10 -10.74 -13.70
CA LEU A 68 -12.80 -11.51 -12.49
C LEU A 68 -13.78 -12.67 -12.29
N TYR A 69 -15.07 -12.45 -12.51
CA TYR A 69 -16.09 -13.49 -12.34
C TYR A 69 -16.05 -14.55 -13.46
N ASN A 70 -15.51 -14.20 -14.62
CA ASN A 70 -15.16 -15.15 -15.67
C ASN A 70 -13.88 -15.96 -15.36
N GLY A 71 -13.24 -15.72 -14.20
CA GLY A 71 -12.04 -16.44 -13.76
C GLY A 71 -10.73 -15.85 -14.27
N HIS A 72 -10.76 -14.68 -14.90
CA HIS A 72 -9.57 -14.00 -15.40
C HIS A 72 -8.91 -13.14 -14.33
N ALA A 73 -7.58 -13.06 -14.36
CA ALA A 73 -6.86 -12.01 -13.64
C ALA A 73 -6.82 -10.75 -14.51
N VAL A 74 -7.07 -9.59 -13.91
CA VAL A 74 -7.07 -8.30 -14.62
C VAL A 74 -5.80 -7.56 -14.28
N ASN A 75 -4.89 -7.45 -15.24
CA ASN A 75 -3.65 -6.69 -15.10
C ASN A 75 -3.82 -5.28 -15.65
N ILE A 76 -3.60 -4.28 -14.81
CA ILE A 76 -3.50 -2.88 -15.20
C ILE A 76 -2.03 -2.51 -15.19
N GLU A 77 -1.48 -2.27 -16.38
CA GLU A 77 -0.07 -1.96 -16.56
C GLU A 77 0.34 -0.79 -15.67
N ASN A 78 1.51 -0.90 -15.06
CA ASN A 78 2.06 0.09 -14.14
C ASN A 78 1.20 0.40 -12.91
N PHE A 79 0.17 -0.39 -12.62
CA PHE A 79 -0.65 -0.24 -11.42
C PHE A 79 -0.71 -1.52 -10.59
N GLY A 80 -1.20 -2.62 -11.16
CA GLY A 80 -1.26 -3.89 -10.44
C GLY A 80 -2.22 -4.89 -11.04
N VAL A 81 -2.31 -6.04 -10.36
CA VAL A 81 -3.12 -7.18 -10.80
C VAL A 81 -4.26 -7.41 -9.82
N PHE A 82 -5.48 -7.51 -10.34
CA PHE A 82 -6.65 -8.00 -9.62
C PHE A 82 -6.84 -9.49 -9.88
N SER A 83 -7.10 -10.27 -8.82
CA SER A 83 -7.35 -11.72 -8.95
C SER A 83 -8.30 -12.23 -7.87
N LEU A 84 -8.99 -13.33 -8.14
CA LEU A 84 -9.81 -14.02 -7.14
C LEU A 84 -8.96 -14.98 -6.29
N SER A 85 -9.23 -15.01 -4.99
CA SER A 85 -8.81 -16.09 -4.11
C SER A 85 -10.01 -16.58 -3.29
N ALA A 86 -9.92 -17.80 -2.77
CA ALA A 86 -10.95 -18.42 -1.98
C ALA A 86 -10.40 -18.97 -0.66
N THR A 87 -11.18 -18.89 0.42
CA THR A 87 -11.02 -19.82 1.54
C THR A 87 -11.85 -21.04 1.27
N THR A 88 -11.21 -22.19 1.40
CA THR A 88 -11.83 -23.49 1.21
C THR A 88 -11.70 -24.33 2.47
N VAL A 89 -12.49 -25.40 2.55
CA VAL A 89 -12.33 -26.47 3.53
C VAL A 89 -11.74 -27.68 2.82
N GLY A 90 -10.69 -28.27 3.40
CA GLY A 90 -10.07 -29.48 2.89
C GLY A 90 -11.01 -30.69 3.02
N THR A 91 -10.82 -31.69 2.15
CA THR A 91 -11.55 -32.97 2.19
C THR A 91 -10.59 -34.12 1.99
N ASP A 92 -10.93 -35.30 2.52
CA ASP A 92 -10.05 -36.47 2.50
C ASP A 92 -9.96 -37.16 1.13
N THR A 93 -10.96 -36.95 0.26
CA THR A 93 -11.03 -37.60 -1.05
C THR A 93 -11.32 -36.60 -2.16
N LYS A 94 -10.74 -36.83 -3.34
CA LYS A 94 -10.97 -35.99 -4.52
C LYS A 94 -12.45 -35.90 -4.91
N LYS A 95 -13.23 -36.98 -4.71
CA LYS A 95 -14.68 -37.00 -5.00
C LYS A 95 -15.47 -36.09 -4.06
N ALA A 96 -15.00 -35.90 -2.83
CA ALA A 96 -15.64 -35.02 -1.86
C ALA A 96 -15.22 -33.54 -2.02
N CYS A 97 -14.19 -33.24 -2.83
CA CYS A 97 -13.75 -31.88 -3.13
C CYS A 97 -14.65 -31.24 -4.19
N LEU A 98 -15.63 -30.49 -3.73
CA LEU A 98 -16.72 -29.93 -4.51
C LEU A 98 -16.83 -28.40 -4.28
N PRO A 99 -17.60 -27.67 -5.11
CA PRO A 99 -17.78 -26.22 -4.95
C PRO A 99 -18.31 -25.80 -3.58
N GLU A 100 -19.08 -26.64 -2.89
CA GLU A 100 -19.61 -26.33 -1.55
C GLU A 100 -18.51 -26.24 -0.47
N ASN A 101 -17.30 -26.76 -0.76
CA ASN A 101 -16.14 -26.57 0.10
C ASN A 101 -15.57 -25.15 0.02
N ILE A 102 -15.97 -24.32 -0.95
CA ILE A 102 -15.58 -22.91 -1.05
C ILE A 102 -16.45 -22.10 -0.08
N ARG A 103 -15.82 -21.49 0.94
CA ARG A 103 -16.54 -20.75 1.99
C ARG A 103 -16.75 -19.29 1.66
N TRP A 104 -15.74 -18.64 1.12
CA TRP A 104 -15.84 -17.25 0.66
C TRP A 104 -14.83 -17.02 -0.48
N VAL A 105 -15.11 -16.06 -1.36
CA VAL A 105 -14.20 -15.54 -2.41
C VAL A 105 -13.92 -14.04 -2.17
N ARG A 106 -12.67 -13.58 -2.31
CA ARG A 106 -12.29 -12.13 -2.33
C ARG A 106 -11.55 -11.82 -3.60
N ILE A 107 -11.66 -10.56 -3.99
CA ILE A 107 -10.79 -9.91 -4.95
C ILE A 107 -9.54 -9.45 -4.19
N ASN A 108 -8.38 -9.85 -4.68
CA ASN A 108 -7.09 -9.38 -4.20
C ASN A 108 -6.55 -8.36 -5.18
N PHE A 109 -5.85 -7.35 -4.66
CA PHE A 109 -5.06 -6.45 -5.47
C PHE A 109 -3.58 -6.64 -5.10
N ARG A 110 -2.75 -6.93 -6.10
CA ARG A 110 -1.29 -6.98 -5.96
C ARG A 110 -0.68 -5.80 -6.70
N ALA A 111 -0.11 -4.88 -5.94
CA ALA A 111 0.58 -3.70 -6.47
C ALA A 111 1.81 -4.07 -7.32
N SER A 112 1.89 -3.47 -8.52
CA SER A 112 3.07 -3.48 -9.38
C SER A 112 4.22 -2.70 -8.74
N ALA A 113 5.46 -3.01 -9.11
CA ALA A 113 6.64 -2.35 -8.55
C ALA A 113 6.62 -0.82 -8.76
N SER A 114 6.07 -0.36 -9.88
CA SER A 114 5.91 1.06 -10.25
C SER A 114 5.10 1.89 -9.27
N VAL A 115 4.21 1.29 -8.48
CA VAL A 115 3.37 2.01 -7.50
C VAL A 115 3.73 1.67 -6.06
N ARG A 116 4.73 0.81 -5.85
CA ARG A 116 5.21 0.53 -4.50
C ARG A 116 5.95 1.76 -3.98
N PRO A 117 5.63 2.25 -2.77
CA PRO A 117 6.39 3.32 -2.15
C PRO A 117 7.86 2.95 -2.04
N ASN A 118 8.75 3.82 -2.54
CA ASN A 118 10.19 3.72 -2.35
C ASN A 118 10.64 4.83 -1.39
N LEU A 119 11.07 4.44 -0.19
CA LEU A 119 11.51 5.40 0.83
C LEU A 119 12.85 6.07 0.49
N ALA A 120 13.63 5.49 -0.42
CA ALA A 120 14.87 6.07 -0.91
C ALA A 120 14.67 6.98 -2.15
N ALA A 121 13.42 7.18 -2.60
CA ALA A 121 13.14 8.02 -3.75
C ALA A 121 13.51 9.49 -3.46
N THR A 122 14.35 10.06 -4.31
CA THR A 122 14.79 11.47 -4.21
C THR A 122 13.97 12.41 -5.09
N ARG A 123 13.28 11.89 -6.10
CA ARG A 123 12.39 12.66 -6.98
C ARG A 123 11.16 13.13 -6.20
N ALA A 124 10.82 14.41 -6.34
CA ALA A 124 9.80 15.05 -5.52
C ALA A 124 8.39 14.44 -5.71
N GLU A 125 8.11 13.88 -6.89
CA GLU A 125 6.87 13.21 -7.24
C GLU A 125 6.70 11.83 -6.57
N ASP A 126 7.80 11.14 -6.29
CA ASP A 126 7.82 9.76 -5.76
C ASP A 126 8.18 9.72 -4.27
N ARG A 127 8.76 10.80 -3.72
CA ARG A 127 9.20 10.89 -2.34
C ARG A 127 8.02 10.99 -1.37
N LEU A 128 8.02 10.13 -0.34
CA LEU A 128 7.08 10.22 0.77
C LEU A 128 7.71 10.96 1.95
N ASP A 129 7.06 12.05 2.36
CA ASP A 129 7.37 12.75 3.61
C ASP A 129 6.46 12.25 4.74
N PHE A 130 7.00 12.14 5.95
CA PHE A 130 6.22 11.76 7.13
C PHE A 130 6.08 12.93 8.10
N VAL A 131 4.87 13.12 8.63
CA VAL A 131 4.58 14.20 9.58
C VAL A 131 3.92 13.62 10.81
N ASP A 132 4.37 14.05 11.98
CA ASP A 132 3.79 13.67 13.26
C ASP A 132 2.45 14.38 13.48
N LEU A 133 1.43 13.62 13.90
CA LEU A 133 0.07 14.13 14.12
C LEU A 133 0.02 15.27 15.15
N GLU A 134 0.78 15.20 16.24
CA GLU A 134 0.74 16.23 17.28
C GLU A 134 1.34 17.54 16.77
N GLN A 135 2.45 17.46 16.01
CA GLN A 135 3.04 18.61 15.35
C GLN A 135 2.08 19.23 14.33
N GLN A 136 1.40 18.40 13.54
CA GLN A 136 0.44 18.85 12.54
C GLN A 136 -0.78 19.56 13.18
N LEU A 137 -1.29 19.05 14.30
CA LEU A 137 -2.37 19.67 15.06
C LEU A 137 -1.96 21.00 15.69
N LYS A 138 -0.74 21.08 16.26
CA LYS A 138 -0.19 22.33 16.81
C LYS A 138 -0.05 23.42 15.74
N ALA A 139 0.41 23.04 14.55
CA ALA A 139 0.54 23.96 13.42
C ALA A 139 -0.82 24.49 12.94
N LEU A 140 -1.86 23.66 12.92
CA LEU A 140 -3.22 24.06 12.50
C LEU A 140 -3.92 25.00 13.50
N ASN A 141 -3.60 24.87 14.79
CA ASN A 141 -4.23 25.64 15.87
C ASN A 141 -3.51 26.97 16.20
N GLY A 142 -2.56 27.41 15.38
CA GLY A 142 -1.98 28.77 15.46
C GLY A 142 -0.79 28.94 16.40
N GLY A 143 0.06 27.92 16.60
CA GLY A 143 1.29 28.09 17.37
C GLY A 143 2.38 28.86 16.62
N GLU A 144 2.58 30.14 16.96
CA GLU A 144 3.89 30.79 16.82
C GLU A 144 4.92 30.09 17.72
N GLY A 145 6.07 29.69 17.17
CA GLY A 145 7.30 29.47 17.93
C GLY A 145 8.06 28.16 17.66
N GLY A 146 9.24 28.29 17.03
CA GLY A 146 10.43 27.53 17.42
C GLY A 146 10.96 26.49 16.44
N SER A 147 12.06 26.83 15.75
CA SER A 147 13.01 25.88 15.15
C SER A 147 13.39 24.76 16.11
N GLY A 148 13.56 23.55 15.59
CA GLY A 148 14.13 22.45 16.39
C GLY A 148 14.19 21.11 15.67
N ASP A 149 15.35 20.88 15.06
CA ASP A 149 16.02 19.59 14.93
C ASP A 149 15.59 18.63 13.81
N GLY A 150 16.43 18.59 12.78
CA GLY A 150 16.40 17.57 11.74
C GLY A 150 16.80 16.22 12.33
N GLY A 151 15.79 15.40 12.63
CA GLY A 151 16.00 13.99 12.89
C GLY A 151 16.48 13.30 11.63
N GLU A 152 17.78 12.97 11.60
CA GLU A 152 18.39 12.03 10.68
C GLU A 152 17.49 10.81 10.51
N VAL A 153 17.04 10.56 9.29
CA VAL A 153 16.35 9.32 8.92
C VAL A 153 17.44 8.25 8.93
N PRO A 154 17.41 7.24 9.82
CA PRO A 154 18.40 6.17 9.78
C PRO A 154 18.21 5.39 8.47
N ASP A 155 19.31 5.18 7.74
CA ASP A 155 19.38 4.35 6.54
C ASP A 155 18.81 2.95 6.86
N PRO A 156 17.76 2.47 6.15
CA PRO A 156 17.12 1.22 6.49
C PRO A 156 17.86 -0.02 5.99
N ASN A 157 19.10 0.10 5.48
CA ASN A 157 19.81 -1.04 4.90
C ASN A 157 21.05 -1.48 5.69
N PRO A 158 20.93 -2.41 6.66
CA PRO A 158 22.06 -3.28 6.98
C PRO A 158 22.14 -4.32 5.85
N ASN A 159 23.01 -4.07 4.87
CA ASN A 159 23.37 -5.09 3.88
C ASN A 159 23.85 -6.34 4.64
N PRO A 160 23.24 -7.53 4.45
CA PRO A 160 23.93 -8.75 4.79
C PRO A 160 25.03 -8.96 3.74
N ASP A 161 26.24 -9.10 4.26
CA ASP A 161 27.47 -9.46 3.58
C ASP A 161 27.29 -10.80 2.84
N ASP A 162 26.92 -10.75 1.56
CA ASP A 162 26.99 -11.90 0.65
C ASP A 162 28.45 -12.01 0.19
N GLY A 163 29.19 -12.89 0.85
CA GLY A 163 30.53 -13.29 0.46
C GLY A 163 30.50 -14.06 -0.86
N ASP A 164 31.02 -13.44 -1.91
CA ASP A 164 31.44 -14.09 -3.15
C ASP A 164 32.60 -15.06 -2.85
N GLU A 165 32.31 -16.35 -2.68
CA GLU A 165 33.31 -17.41 -2.86
C GLU A 165 33.26 -17.89 -4.31
N GLU A 166 34.16 -17.32 -5.12
CA GLU A 166 34.57 -17.84 -6.43
C GLU A 166 34.99 -19.31 -6.27
N ALA A 167 34.22 -20.23 -6.86
CA ALA A 167 34.68 -21.59 -7.06
C ALA A 167 35.73 -21.61 -8.19
N PRO A 168 36.96 -22.10 -7.97
CA PRO A 168 37.92 -22.23 -9.05
C PRO A 168 37.53 -23.40 -9.97
N ASP A 169 37.54 -23.12 -11.28
CA ASP A 169 37.35 -24.06 -12.37
C ASP A 169 38.48 -25.11 -12.39
N PRO A 170 38.22 -26.42 -12.29
CA PRO A 170 39.25 -27.42 -12.49
C PRO A 170 39.35 -27.79 -13.99
N THR A 171 40.32 -27.18 -14.68
CA THR A 171 40.89 -27.78 -15.90
C THR A 171 41.85 -28.91 -15.54
N VAL A 172 41.50 -30.14 -15.94
CA VAL A 172 42.21 -31.12 -16.81
C VAL A 172 41.56 -32.48 -16.61
#